data_AF-A0AAJ1XBZ6-F1
#
_entry.id   AF-A0AAJ1XBZ6-F1
#
_cell.length_a   1.000
_cell.length_b   1.000
_cell.length_c   1.000
_cell.angle_alpha   90.00
_cell.angle_beta   90.00
_cell.angle_gamma   90.00
#
_symmetry.space_group_name_H-M   'P 1'
#
loop_
_entity.id
_entity.type
_entity.pdbx_description
1 polymer ?
#
loop_
_entity_poly.entity_id
_entity_poly.type
_entity_poly.pdbx_seq_one_letter_code
_entity_poly.pdbx_strand_id
1 'polypeptide(L)'
;MTTPHSPPPRPIQQAPSATPAPDPNSLIATLHAIGAGAAADGQPWPERHHLRSRQMQLSDADCALTGQRIVQEILLAAERTRQNGEPEQYVGDRVMEGLVMADLALTAFIHERMRPKD
;
A
#
# COMPACT_ATOMS: atom_id res chain seq x y z
N MET A 1 6.53 -54.12 57.07
CA MET A 1 5.42 -53.43 56.40
C MET A 1 5.70 -51.93 56.42
N THR A 2 6.05 -51.34 55.28
CA THR A 2 6.05 -49.89 55.09
C THR A 2 5.47 -49.61 53.70
N THR A 3 4.31 -48.95 53.65
CA THR A 3 3.65 -48.54 52.41
C THR A 3 4.31 -47.27 51.89
N PRO A 4 4.65 -47.15 50.58
CA PRO A 4 5.24 -45.94 50.04
C PRO A 4 4.18 -44.85 49.88
N HIS A 5 4.54 -43.62 50.26
CA HIS A 5 3.69 -42.43 50.19
C HIS A 5 3.87 -41.74 48.83
N SER A 6 2.78 -41.55 48.07
CA SER A 6 2.80 -40.77 46.82
C SER A 6 2.53 -39.29 47.10
N PRO A 7 3.25 -38.36 46.44
CA PRO A 7 3.03 -36.93 46.60
C PRO A 7 1.69 -36.50 45.98
N PRO A 8 1.08 -35.40 46.46
CA PRO A 8 -0.20 -34.91 45.93
C PRO A 8 -0.06 -34.42 44.48
N PRO A 9 -1.14 -34.52 43.68
CA PRO A 9 -1.13 -34.08 42.29
C PRO A 9 -0.88 -32.57 42.19
N ARG A 10 0.01 -32.15 41.28
CA ARG A 10 0.23 -30.73 41.00
C ARG A 10 -1.06 -30.12 40.43
N PRO A 11 -1.40 -28.87 40.78
CA PRO A 11 -2.51 -28.16 40.16
C PRO A 11 -2.31 -28.14 38.64
N ILE A 12 -3.38 -28.44 37.89
CA ILE A 12 -3.40 -28.30 36.43
C ILE A 12 -3.07 -26.84 36.14
N GLN A 13 -1.91 -26.60 35.54
CA GLN A 13 -1.51 -25.27 35.11
C GLN A 13 -2.55 -24.82 34.07
N GLN A 14 -3.42 -23.89 34.46
CA GLN A 14 -4.43 -23.33 33.57
C GLN A 14 -3.72 -22.81 32.32
N ALA A 15 -4.08 -23.33 31.15
CA ALA A 15 -3.58 -22.82 29.89
C ALA A 15 -3.81 -21.30 29.86
N PRO A 16 -2.82 -20.48 29.46
CA PRO A 16 -2.99 -19.04 29.42
C PRO A 16 -4.25 -18.72 28.62
N SER A 17 -5.13 -17.93 29.22
CA SER A 17 -6.37 -17.46 28.62
C SER A 17 -6.05 -16.94 27.22
N ALA A 18 -6.62 -17.57 26.18
CA ALA A 18 -6.42 -17.12 24.82
C ALA A 18 -6.85 -15.65 24.74
N THR A 19 -5.87 -14.75 24.60
CA THR A 19 -6.16 -13.33 24.38
C THR A 19 -7.04 -13.27 23.12
N PRO A 20 -8.17 -12.54 23.13
CA PRO A 20 -9.00 -12.44 21.94
C PRO A 20 -8.12 -12.00 20.78
N ALA A 21 -8.22 -12.73 19.65
CA ALA A 21 -7.48 -12.37 18.46
C ALA A 21 -7.77 -10.89 18.17
N PRO A 22 -6.73 -10.04 18.00
CA PRO A 22 -6.93 -8.64 17.73
C PRO A 22 -7.81 -8.49 16.49
N ASP A 23 -8.72 -7.50 16.52
CA ASP A 23 -9.61 -7.21 15.39
C ASP A 23 -8.76 -7.05 14.12
N PRO A 24 -8.96 -7.88 13.09
CA PRO A 24 -8.19 -7.82 11.86
C PRO A 24 -8.38 -6.49 11.12
N ASN A 25 -9.47 -5.77 11.38
CA ASN A 25 -9.75 -4.46 10.80
C ASN A 25 -9.23 -3.29 11.66
N SER A 26 -8.55 -3.57 12.77
CA SER A 26 -7.91 -2.52 13.56
C SER A 26 -6.79 -1.85 12.75
N LEU A 27 -6.53 -0.57 13.03
CA LEU A 27 -5.46 0.20 12.38
C LEU A 27 -4.10 -0.51 12.51
N ILE A 28 -3.77 -1.01 13.70
CA ILE A 28 -2.50 -1.71 13.96
C ILE A 28 -2.42 -3.02 13.17
N ALA A 29 -3.50 -3.82 13.13
CA ALA A 29 -3.54 -5.05 12.33
C ALA A 29 -3.38 -4.75 10.83
N THR A 30 -4.01 -3.68 10.34
CA THR A 30 -3.90 -3.24 8.94
C THR A 30 -2.47 -2.78 8.61
N LEU A 31 -1.84 -1.98 9.48
CA LEU A 31 -0.45 -1.56 9.31
C LEU A 31 0.51 -2.76 9.29
N HIS A 32 0.28 -3.76 10.16
CA HIS A 32 1.05 -5.01 10.14
C HIS A 32 0.84 -5.77 8.83
N ALA A 33 -0.39 -5.87 8.33
CA ALA A 33 -0.70 -6.53 7.07
C ALA A 33 -0.02 -5.84 5.87
N ILE A 34 -0.07 -4.49 5.83
CA ILE A 34 0.65 -3.70 4.81
C ILE A 34 2.15 -3.95 4.90
N GLY A 35 2.73 -3.93 6.11
CA GLY A 35 4.15 -4.24 6.32
C GLY A 35 4.54 -5.67 5.94
N ALA A 36 3.59 -6.60 6.02
CA ALA A 36 3.74 -7.98 5.55
C ALA A 36 3.51 -8.16 4.04
N GLY A 37 3.24 -7.08 3.29
CA GLY A 37 3.06 -7.10 1.84
C GLY A 37 1.63 -7.31 1.36
N ALA A 38 0.63 -7.01 2.18
CA ALA A 38 -0.76 -6.93 1.72
C ALA A 38 -0.91 -5.83 0.65
N ALA A 39 -1.65 -6.13 -0.40
CA ALA A 39 -2.04 -5.18 -1.43
C ALA A 39 -3.06 -4.17 -0.88
N ALA A 40 -3.41 -3.17 -1.70
CA ALA A 40 -4.31 -2.08 -1.29
C ALA A 40 -5.74 -2.51 -0.90
N ASP A 41 -6.19 -3.71 -1.29
CA ASP A 41 -7.46 -4.31 -0.86
C ASP A 41 -7.32 -5.17 0.41
N GLY A 42 -6.15 -5.16 1.05
CA GLY A 42 -5.82 -5.96 2.23
C GLY A 42 -5.53 -7.44 1.94
N GLN A 43 -5.59 -7.89 0.68
CA GLN A 43 -5.27 -9.26 0.31
C GLN A 43 -3.79 -9.43 -0.03
N PRO A 44 -3.19 -10.62 0.15
CA PRO A 44 -1.86 -10.91 -0.39
C PRO A 44 -1.79 -10.65 -1.89
N TRP A 45 -0.61 -10.32 -2.41
CA TRP A 45 -0.45 -10.14 -3.86
C TRP A 45 -0.87 -11.42 -4.61
N PRO A 46 -1.75 -11.34 -5.62
CA PRO A 46 -2.31 -12.52 -6.28
C PRO A 46 -1.28 -13.34 -7.09
N GLU A 47 -0.17 -12.73 -7.52
CA GLU A 47 0.82 -13.38 -8.37
C GLU A 47 2.02 -13.89 -7.56
N ARG A 48 2.32 -15.19 -7.63
CA ARG A 48 3.52 -15.77 -6.98
C ARG A 48 4.77 -15.73 -7.86
N HIS A 49 4.59 -15.77 -9.18
CA HIS A 49 5.67 -15.72 -10.17
C HIS A 49 5.18 -14.93 -11.39
N HIS A 50 6.07 -14.14 -12.01
CA HIS A 50 5.71 -13.32 -13.16
C HIS A 50 6.22 -13.92 -14.47
N LEU A 51 5.34 -14.05 -15.46
CA LEU A 51 5.72 -14.29 -16.85
C LEU A 51 6.48 -13.07 -17.42
N ARG A 52 7.28 -13.26 -18.48
CA ARG A 52 8.03 -12.14 -19.10
C ARG A 52 7.12 -11.00 -19.56
N SER A 53 5.97 -11.32 -20.17
CA SER A 53 4.98 -10.31 -20.58
C SER A 53 4.45 -9.50 -19.39
N ARG A 54 4.30 -10.14 -18.24
CA ARG A 54 3.89 -9.47 -16.99
C ARG A 54 4.98 -8.57 -16.44
N GLN A 55 6.23 -9.01 -16.47
CA GLN A 55 7.37 -8.19 -16.06
C GLN A 55 7.47 -6.92 -16.91
N MET A 56 7.19 -7.01 -18.23
CA MET A 56 7.13 -5.84 -19.10
C MET A 56 6.01 -4.86 -18.69
N GLN A 57 4.81 -5.35 -18.36
CA GLN A 57 3.71 -4.49 -17.88
C GLN A 57 4.05 -3.81 -16.55
N LEU A 58 4.71 -4.52 -15.62
CA LEU A 58 5.16 -3.93 -14.35
C LEU A 58 6.27 -2.91 -14.57
N SER A 59 7.18 -3.14 -15.53
CA SER A 59 8.19 -2.16 -15.93
C SER A 59 7.57 -0.90 -16.53
N ASP A 60 6.51 -1.04 -17.34
CA ASP A 60 5.75 0.12 -17.85
C ASP A 60 5.10 0.90 -16.70
N ALA A 61 4.52 0.20 -15.72
CA ALA A 61 3.91 0.83 -14.54
C ALA A 61 4.95 1.57 -13.69
N ASP A 62 6.13 1.00 -13.48
CA ASP A 62 7.25 1.62 -12.77
C ASP A 62 7.75 2.88 -13.49
N CYS A 63 7.90 2.80 -14.82
CA CYS A 63 8.23 3.96 -15.65
C CYS A 63 7.17 5.07 -15.53
N ALA A 64 5.88 4.71 -15.60
CA ALA A 64 4.79 5.65 -15.45
C ALA A 64 4.73 6.26 -14.04
N LEU A 65 5.01 5.50 -12.98
CA LEU A 65 5.09 6.00 -11.60
C LEU A 65 6.16 7.07 -11.44
N THR A 66 7.32 6.87 -12.06
CA THR A 66 8.39 7.87 -12.10
C THR A 66 7.92 9.15 -12.79
N GLY A 67 7.23 9.04 -13.93
CA GLY A 67 6.62 10.18 -14.62
C GLY A 67 5.55 10.89 -13.78
N GLN A 68 4.68 10.14 -13.11
CA GLN A 68 3.59 10.68 -12.29
C GLN A 68 4.14 11.54 -11.16
N ARG A 69 5.21 11.10 -10.48
CA ARG A 69 5.89 11.89 -9.45
C ARG A 69 6.30 13.27 -9.96
N ILE A 70 6.89 13.34 -11.16
CA ILE A 70 7.34 14.61 -11.75
C ILE A 70 6.15 15.51 -12.10
N VAL A 71 5.07 14.95 -12.65
CA VAL A 71 3.85 15.72 -12.95
C VAL A 71 3.24 16.31 -11.67
N GLN A 72 3.21 15.55 -10.58
CA GLN A 72 2.73 16.03 -9.28
C GLN A 72 3.60 17.15 -8.70
N GLU A 73 4.93 17.06 -8.85
CA GLU A 73 5.85 18.13 -8.45
C GLU A 73 5.62 19.42 -9.26
N ILE A 74 5.43 19.30 -10.59
CA ILE A 74 5.12 20.43 -11.46
C ILE A 74 3.77 21.05 -11.08
N LEU A 75 2.74 20.24 -10.83
CA LEU A 75 1.43 20.72 -10.37
C LEU A 75 1.54 21.50 -9.06
N LEU A 76 2.28 20.97 -8.09
CA LEU A 76 2.49 21.65 -6.80
C LEU A 76 3.26 22.96 -6.97
N ALA A 77 4.30 22.98 -7.82
CA ALA A 77 5.06 24.18 -8.12
C ALA A 77 4.18 25.24 -8.81
N ALA A 78 3.43 24.84 -9.83
CA ALA A 78 2.54 25.73 -10.57
C ALA A 78 1.43 26.31 -9.67
N GLU A 79 0.87 25.50 -8.77
CA GLU A 79 -0.13 25.97 -7.81
C GLU A 79 0.46 26.95 -6.78
N ARG A 80 1.68 26.69 -6.28
CA ARG A 80 2.38 27.63 -5.39
C ARG A 80 2.67 28.95 -6.09
N THR A 81 3.08 28.90 -7.36
CA THR A 81 3.29 30.10 -8.19
C THR A 81 1.99 30.85 -8.44
N ARG A 82 0.88 30.15 -8.71
CA ARG A 82 -0.45 30.76 -8.85
C ARG A 82 -0.89 31.51 -7.60
N GLN A 83 -0.56 30.97 -6.41
CA GLN A 83 -0.97 31.54 -5.12
C GLN A 83 -0.06 32.67 -4.64
N ASN A 84 1.25 32.58 -4.87
CA ASN A 84 2.25 33.44 -4.20
C ASN A 84 3.32 34.02 -5.14
N GLY A 85 3.34 33.64 -6.41
CA GLY A 85 4.36 34.06 -7.37
C GLY A 85 3.97 35.26 -8.21
N GLU A 86 4.92 35.74 -9.00
CA GLU A 86 4.67 36.78 -9.99
C GLU A 86 3.70 36.26 -11.08
N PRO A 87 2.69 37.06 -11.50
CA PRO A 87 1.69 36.62 -12.48
C PRO A 87 2.29 36.08 -13.79
N GLU A 88 3.43 36.60 -14.23
CA GLU A 88 4.13 36.19 -15.45
C GLU A 88 4.74 34.78 -15.36
N GLN A 89 4.91 34.26 -14.14
CA GLN A 89 5.42 32.90 -13.90
C GLN A 89 4.29 31.87 -13.81
N TYR A 90 3.03 32.31 -13.71
CA TYR A 90 1.91 31.39 -13.70
C TYR A 90 1.71 30.78 -15.10
N VAL A 91 1.67 29.45 -15.16
CA VAL A 91 1.54 28.71 -16.42
C VAL A 91 0.17 28.85 -17.09
N GLY A 92 -0.82 29.40 -16.38
CA GLY A 92 -2.18 29.62 -16.88
C GLY A 92 -3.13 28.44 -16.65
N ASP A 93 -4.43 28.74 -16.59
CA ASP A 93 -5.48 27.79 -16.22
C ASP A 93 -5.54 26.56 -17.15
N ARG A 94 -5.34 26.77 -18.46
CA ARG A 94 -5.37 25.66 -19.44
C ARG A 94 -4.18 24.72 -19.32
N VAL A 95 -3.01 25.23 -18.95
CA VAL A 95 -1.84 24.37 -18.69
C VAL A 95 -2.05 23.59 -17.39
N MET A 96 -2.60 24.24 -16.35
CA MET A 96 -2.99 23.54 -15.12
C MET A 96 -3.98 22.40 -15.37
N GLU A 97 -5.03 22.65 -16.15
CA GLU A 97 -6.01 21.64 -16.55
C GLU A 97 -5.34 20.47 -17.30
N GLY A 98 -4.45 20.78 -18.24
CA GLY A 98 -3.65 19.78 -18.97
C GLY A 98 -2.77 18.92 -18.05
N LEU A 99 -2.12 19.53 -17.05
CA LEU A 99 -1.30 18.82 -16.08
C LEU A 99 -2.13 17.89 -15.18
N VAL A 100 -3.32 18.33 -14.75
CA VAL A 100 -4.25 17.47 -13.99
C VAL A 100 -4.71 16.29 -14.84
N MET A 101 -5.04 16.52 -16.12
CA MET A 101 -5.39 15.44 -17.04
C MET A 101 -4.23 14.46 -17.24
N ALA A 102 -2.99 14.94 -17.31
CA ALA A 102 -1.81 14.08 -17.40
C ALA A 102 -1.61 13.21 -16.14
N ASP A 103 -1.78 13.78 -14.94
CA ASP A 103 -1.72 13.03 -13.67
C ASP A 103 -2.81 11.95 -13.58
N LEU A 104 -4.04 12.28 -13.98
CA LEU A 104 -5.15 11.33 -14.03
C LEU A 104 -4.89 10.20 -15.03
N ALA A 105 -4.38 10.52 -16.22
CA ALA A 105 -4.07 9.53 -17.24
C ALA A 105 -2.95 8.57 -16.80
N LEU A 106 -1.89 9.09 -16.17
CA LEU A 106 -0.82 8.26 -15.61
C LEU A 106 -1.33 7.36 -14.50
N THR A 107 -2.15 7.90 -13.59
CA THR A 107 -2.77 7.12 -12.50
C THR A 107 -3.59 5.96 -13.04
N ALA A 108 -4.44 6.21 -14.05
CA ALA A 108 -5.22 5.17 -14.70
C ALA A 108 -4.33 4.10 -15.36
N PHE A 109 -3.32 4.53 -16.12
CA PHE A 109 -2.38 3.64 -16.80
C PHE A 109 -1.61 2.73 -15.83
N ILE A 110 -1.17 3.29 -14.70
CA ILE A 110 -0.49 2.54 -13.63
C ILE A 110 -1.45 1.52 -13.04
N HIS A 111 -2.66 1.92 -12.65
CA HIS A 111 -3.64 1.02 -12.05
C HIS A 111 -3.99 -0.16 -12.97
N GLU A 112 -4.18 0.08 -14.27
CA GLU A 112 -4.45 -0.97 -15.26
C GLU A 112 -3.33 -2.02 -15.39
N ARG A 113 -2.08 -1.63 -15.09
CA ARG A 113 -0.91 -2.51 -15.17
C ARG A 113 -0.52 -3.10 -13.83
N MET A 114 -0.83 -2.44 -12.72
CA MET A 114 -0.49 -2.91 -11.39
C MET A 114 -1.26 -4.18 -11.04
N ARG A 115 -2.60 -4.19 -11.18
CA ARG A 115 -3.38 -5.41 -10.91
C ARG A 115 -3.29 -6.39 -12.07
N PRO A 116 -3.08 -7.70 -11.82
CA PRO A 116 -3.33 -8.70 -12.86
C PRO A 116 -4.82 -8.67 -13.23
N LYS A 117 -5.10 -8.96 -14.51
CA LYS A 117 -6.48 -9.14 -14.98
C LYS A 117 -6.87 -10.60 -14.73
N ASP A 118 -8.08 -10.81 -14.20
CA ASP A 118 -8.69 -12.14 -14.05
C ASP A 118 -8.95 -12.80 -15.42
#